data_AF-A0A373CZ33-F1
#
_entry.id   AF-A0A373CZ33-F1
#
_cell.length_a   1.000
_cell.length_b   1.000
_cell.length_c   1.000
_cell.angle_alpha   90.00
_cell.angle_beta   90.00
_cell.angle_gamma   90.00
#
_symmetry.space_group_name_H-M   'P 1'
#
loop_
_entity.id
_entity.type
_entity.pdbx_description
1 polymer ?
#
loop_
_entity_poly.entity_id
_entity_poly.type
_entity_poly.pdbx_seq_one_letter_code
_entity_poly.pdbx_strand_id
1 'polypeptide(L)'
;MSRAEETLRGQLPEYFRPIIEFREILKAHGYSLDKLDETSEKVKDNNYIATCDEETIAYYEKLLGVTYRFGDTMEYRRARVLQKYNTIVLFPLNF
;
A
#
# COMPACT_ATOMS: atom_id res chain seq x y z
N MET A 1 17.83 -14.65 0.48
CA MET A 1 16.69 -15.42 -0.04
C MET A 1 15.45 -14.61 0.27
N SER A 2 14.59 -14.43 -0.72
CA SER A 2 13.29 -13.76 -0.53
C SER A 2 12.43 -14.57 0.44
N ARG A 3 11.60 -13.91 1.25
CA ARG A 3 10.66 -14.61 2.15
C ARG A 3 9.64 -15.42 1.34
N ALA A 4 9.23 -14.90 0.19
CA ALA A 4 8.37 -15.60 -0.75
C ALA A 4 9.08 -16.83 -1.37
N GLU A 5 10.36 -16.70 -1.75
CA GLU A 5 11.15 -17.82 -2.30
C GLU A 5 11.25 -19.01 -1.33
N GLU A 6 11.48 -18.75 -0.04
CA GLU A 6 11.56 -19.79 1.00
C GLU A 6 10.20 -20.50 1.17
N THR A 7 9.12 -19.72 1.18
CA THR A 7 7.75 -20.26 1.27
C THR A 7 7.42 -21.14 0.08
N LEU A 8 7.75 -20.70 -1.14
CA LEU A 8 7.53 -21.47 -2.36
C LEU A 8 8.36 -22.77 -2.39
N ARG A 9 9.61 -22.72 -1.91
CA ARG A 9 10.46 -23.91 -1.82
C ARG A 9 9.91 -24.93 -0.83
N GLY A 10 9.29 -24.49 0.26
CA GLY A 10 8.58 -25.35 1.20
C GLY A 10 7.38 -26.07 0.57
N GLN A 11 6.67 -25.40 -0.34
CA GLN A 11 5.52 -25.95 -1.08
C GLN A 11 5.93 -26.92 -2.19
N LEU A 12 7.16 -26.83 -2.70
CA LEU A 12 7.66 -27.71 -3.75
C LEU A 12 7.97 -29.12 -3.20
N PRO A 13 7.49 -30.20 -3.84
CA PRO A 13 7.85 -31.57 -3.48
C PRO A 13 9.36 -31.82 -3.48
N GLU A 14 9.84 -32.67 -2.57
CA GLU A 14 11.28 -32.82 -2.30
C GLU A 14 12.10 -33.24 -3.52
N TYR A 15 11.54 -34.09 -4.38
CA TYR A 15 12.21 -34.60 -5.56
C TYR A 15 12.45 -33.54 -6.65
N PHE A 16 11.72 -32.41 -6.63
CA PHE A 16 11.95 -31.28 -7.54
C PHE A 16 12.94 -30.25 -6.98
N ARG A 17 13.21 -30.24 -5.67
CA ARG A 17 14.12 -29.28 -5.01
C ARG A 17 15.57 -29.31 -5.51
N PRO A 18 16.18 -30.45 -5.90
CA PRO A 18 17.56 -30.45 -6.39
C PRO A 18 17.68 -30.00 -7.86
N ILE A 19 16.56 -29.88 -8.59
CA ILE A 19 16.56 -29.53 -10.01
C ILE A 19 16.83 -28.02 -10.16
N ILE A 20 17.84 -27.69 -10.95
CA ILE A 20 18.35 -26.30 -11.08
C ILE A 20 17.29 -25.39 -11.69
N GLU A 21 16.55 -25.87 -12.69
CA GLU A 21 15.49 -25.15 -13.38
C GLU A 21 14.42 -24.68 -12.39
N PHE A 22 13.97 -25.57 -11.50
CA PHE A 22 12.98 -25.21 -10.48
C PHE A 22 13.54 -24.19 -9.49
N ARG A 23 14.82 -24.27 -9.12
CA ARG A 23 15.45 -23.27 -8.25
C ARG A 23 15.44 -21.87 -8.87
N GLU A 24 15.83 -21.76 -10.13
CA GLU A 24 15.87 -20.46 -10.81
C GLU A 24 14.46 -19.91 -11.06
N ILE A 25 13.48 -20.77 -11.39
CA ILE A 25 12.07 -20.40 -11.50
C ILE A 25 11.57 -19.83 -10.16
N LEU A 26 11.78 -20.56 -9.06
CA LEU A 26 11.33 -20.12 -7.73
C LEU A 26 11.97 -18.80 -7.30
N LYS A 27 13.23 -18.57 -7.64
CA LYS A 27 13.92 -17.30 -7.36
C LYS A 27 13.27 -16.13 -8.12
N ALA A 28 12.95 -16.32 -9.41
CA ALA A 28 12.27 -15.29 -10.20
C ALA A 28 10.85 -15.01 -9.70
N HIS A 29 10.12 -16.05 -9.29
CA HIS A 29 8.80 -15.91 -8.67
C HIS A 29 8.86 -15.21 -7.32
N GLY A 30 9.82 -15.56 -6.46
CA GLY A 30 10.02 -14.93 -5.15
C GLY A 30 10.24 -13.43 -5.28
N TYR A 31 11.11 -12.99 -6.20
CA TYR A 31 11.32 -11.57 -6.48
C TYR A 31 10.04 -10.84 -6.93
N SER A 32 9.24 -11.48 -7.78
CA SER A 32 8.00 -10.90 -8.28
C SER A 32 6.92 -10.80 -7.19
N LEU A 33 6.85 -11.79 -6.31
CA LEU A 33 5.93 -11.81 -5.17
C LEU A 33 6.33 -10.78 -4.11
N ASP A 34 7.61 -10.62 -3.81
CA ASP A 34 8.05 -9.58 -2.87
C ASP A 34 7.60 -8.18 -3.35
N LYS A 35 7.73 -7.89 -4.65
CA LYS A 35 7.23 -6.63 -5.22
C LYS A 35 5.71 -6.50 -5.16
N LEU A 36 5.01 -7.61 -5.34
CA LEU A 36 3.56 -7.63 -5.21
C LEU A 36 3.18 -7.30 -3.77
N ASP A 37 3.83 -7.92 -2.79
CA ASP A 37 3.59 -7.68 -1.37
C ASP A 37 3.89 -6.22 -0.99
N GLU A 38 5.02 -5.66 -1.43
CA GLU A 38 5.33 -4.23 -1.25
C GLU A 38 4.24 -3.31 -1.82
N THR A 39 3.76 -3.62 -3.03
CA THR A 39 2.69 -2.85 -3.68
C THR A 39 1.36 -3.02 -2.96
N SER A 40 1.07 -4.24 -2.49
CA SER A 40 -0.15 -4.57 -1.75
C SER A 40 -0.19 -3.84 -0.41
N GLU A 41 0.92 -3.78 0.31
CA GLU A 41 1.06 -2.98 1.54
C GLU A 41 0.83 -1.50 1.26
N LYS A 42 1.45 -0.95 0.21
CA LYS A 42 1.22 0.44 -0.20
C LYS A 42 -0.26 0.72 -0.51
N VAL A 43 -0.93 -0.17 -1.25
CA VAL A 43 -2.37 -0.05 -1.55
C VAL A 43 -3.21 -0.13 -0.28
N LYS A 44 -2.90 -1.06 0.62
CA LYS A 44 -3.57 -1.20 1.91
C LYS A 44 -3.44 0.08 2.74
N ASP A 45 -2.26 0.67 2.80
CA ASP A 45 -2.01 1.89 3.56
C ASP A 45 -2.70 3.11 2.92
N ASN A 46 -2.76 3.16 1.59
CA ASN A 46 -3.45 4.20 0.83
C ASN A 46 -4.99 4.15 0.96
N ASN A 47 -5.55 3.03 1.40
CA ASN A 47 -6.98 2.93 1.70
C ASN A 47 -7.39 3.71 2.96
N TYR A 48 -6.45 4.15 3.80
CA TYR A 48 -6.73 4.91 5.02
C TYR A 48 -6.01 6.25 5.01
N ILE A 49 -6.74 7.35 5.22
CA ILE A 49 -6.15 8.71 5.25
C ILE A 49 -5.02 8.82 6.30
N ALA A 50 -5.13 8.08 7.41
CA ALA A 50 -4.13 8.09 8.49
C ALA A 50 -2.76 7.51 8.07
N THR A 51 -2.72 6.60 7.10
CA THR A 51 -1.50 5.89 6.69
C THR A 51 -1.09 6.17 5.24
N CYS A 52 -1.95 6.82 4.45
CA CYS A 52 -1.75 7.03 3.02
C CYS A 52 -0.52 7.87 2.66
N ASP A 53 0.11 7.55 1.54
CA ASP A 53 1.28 8.24 1.02
C ASP A 53 0.99 9.68 0.51
N GLU A 54 2.05 10.33 0.02
CA GLU A 54 1.99 11.71 -0.45
C GLU A 54 1.10 11.90 -1.69
N GLU A 55 1.09 10.94 -2.61
CA GLU A 55 0.26 10.99 -3.81
C GLU A 55 -1.23 10.88 -3.45
N THR A 56 -1.56 9.98 -2.53
CA THR A 56 -2.93 9.74 -2.09
C THR A 56 -3.46 10.89 -1.24
N ILE A 57 -2.65 11.46 -0.34
CA ILE A 57 -3.10 12.63 0.43
C ILE A 57 -3.34 13.84 -0.48
N ALA A 58 -2.51 14.04 -1.52
CA ALA A 58 -2.71 15.11 -2.50
C ALA A 58 -4.02 14.94 -3.28
N TYR A 59 -4.41 13.70 -3.59
CA TYR A 59 -5.73 13.42 -4.17
C TYR A 59 -6.87 13.87 -3.25
N TYR A 60 -6.83 13.51 -1.96
CA TYR A 60 -7.85 13.94 -1.00
C TYR A 60 -7.86 15.44 -0.74
N GLU A 61 -6.68 16.08 -0.70
CA GLU A 61 -6.54 17.52 -0.57
C GLU A 61 -7.25 18.24 -1.73
N LYS A 62 -7.04 17.78 -2.95
CA LYS A 62 -7.74 18.29 -4.13
C LYS A 62 -9.24 18.04 -4.06
N LEU A 63 -9.65 16.84 -3.66
CA LEU A 63 -11.07 16.45 -3.55
C LEU A 63 -11.83 17.32 -2.53
N LEU A 64 -11.20 17.66 -1.41
CA LEU A 64 -11.81 18.41 -0.31
C LEU A 64 -11.51 19.93 -0.35
N GLY A 65 -10.77 20.39 -1.35
CA GLY A 65 -10.36 21.80 -1.47
C GLY A 65 -9.39 22.27 -0.38
N VAL A 66 -8.57 21.36 0.16
CA VAL A 66 -7.53 21.67 1.15
C VAL A 66 -6.24 22.05 0.42
N THR A 67 -5.70 23.24 0.70
CA THR A 67 -4.43 23.67 0.11
C THR A 67 -3.24 23.19 0.95
N TYR A 68 -2.33 22.45 0.31
CA TYR A 68 -1.01 22.12 0.82
C TYR A 68 -0.11 23.36 0.86
N ARG A 69 0.66 23.53 1.95
CA ARG A 69 1.69 24.57 2.07
C ARG A 69 3.07 23.92 2.14
N PHE A 70 4.03 24.50 1.45
CA PHE A 70 5.41 24.03 1.48
C PHE A 70 5.95 24.01 2.91
N GLY A 71 6.46 22.87 3.36
CA GLY A 71 6.96 22.64 4.72
C GLY A 71 5.99 21.94 5.68
N ASP A 72 4.73 21.70 5.28
CA ASP A 72 3.79 20.90 6.08
C ASP A 72 4.27 19.43 6.14
N THR A 73 4.25 18.82 7.34
CA THR A 73 4.57 17.40 7.52
C THR A 73 3.42 16.52 7.03
N MET A 74 3.71 15.26 6.69
CA MET A 74 2.69 14.30 6.23
C MET A 74 1.60 14.08 7.30
N GLU A 75 1.98 13.98 8.56
CA GLU A 75 1.05 13.82 9.68
C GLU A 75 0.09 15.00 9.77
N TYR A 76 0.60 16.22 9.60
CA TYR A 76 -0.21 17.43 9.64
C TYR A 76 -1.20 17.50 8.46
N ARG A 77 -0.76 17.14 7.26
CA ARG A 77 -1.61 17.05 6.06
C ARG A 77 -2.75 16.05 6.27
N ARG A 78 -2.43 14.83 6.71
CA ARG A 78 -3.41 13.76 7.02
C ARG A 78 -4.41 14.22 8.07
N ALA A 79 -3.97 14.88 9.15
CA ALA A 79 -4.84 15.41 10.20
C ALA A 79 -5.82 16.46 9.68
N ARG A 80 -5.36 17.40 8.83
CA ARG A 80 -6.22 18.43 8.23
C ARG A 80 -7.28 17.84 7.30
N VAL A 81 -6.89 16.89 6.46
CA VAL A 81 -7.83 16.17 5.57
C VAL A 81 -8.86 15.40 6.40
N LEU A 82 -8.45 14.68 7.43
CA LEU A 82 -9.36 13.98 8.35
C LEU A 82 -10.34 14.93 9.05
N GLN A 83 -9.84 16.07 9.55
CA GLN A 83 -10.70 17.08 10.18
C GLN A 83 -11.75 17.58 9.19
N LYS A 84 -11.35 17.93 7.97
CA LYS A 84 -12.27 18.40 6.93
C LYS A 84 -13.29 17.34 6.56
N TYR A 85 -12.85 16.10 6.38
CA TYR A 85 -13.71 14.96 6.08
C TYR A 85 -14.80 14.76 7.15
N ASN A 86 -14.44 14.85 8.44
CA ASN A 86 -15.37 14.72 9.56
C ASN A 86 -16.36 15.89 9.71
N THR A 87 -16.06 17.06 9.14
CA THR A 87 -16.98 18.22 9.16
C THR A 87 -18.00 18.23 8.02
N ILE A 88 -17.84 17.35 7.03
CA ILE A 88 -18.82 17.20 5.96
C ILE A 88 -20.02 16.45 6.53
N VAL A 89 -21.18 17.12 6.55
CA VAL A 89 -22.43 16.49 6.96
C VAL A 89 -22.76 15.39 5.96
N LEU A 90 -22.83 14.13 6.42
CA LEU A 90 -23.09 12.97 5.55
C LEU A 90 -24.42 13.04 4.79
N PHE A 91 -25.40 13.78 5.32
CA PHE A 91 -26.71 13.99 4.70
C PHE A 91 -27.19 15.43 4.93
N PRO A 92 -27.45 16.24 3.89
CA PRO A 92 -28.27 17.43 4.08
C PRO A 92 -29.67 16.96 4.49
N LEU A 93 -30.06 17.22 5.74
CA LEU A 93 -31.45 17.12 6.17
C LEU A 93 -32.19 18.27 5.47
N ASN A 94 -32.62 18.04 4.23
CA ASN A 94 -33.58 18.90 3.57
C ASN A 94 -34.91 18.76 4.33
N PHE A 95 -35.19 19.71 5.22
CA PHE A 95 -36.53 20.00 5.73
C PHE A 95 -37.20 21.04 4.82
#